data_AF-A0A7C2F9N1-F1
#
_entry.id   AF-A0A7C2F9N1-F1
#
_cell.length_a   1.000
_cell.length_b   1.000
_cell.length_c   1.000
_cell.angle_alpha   90.00
_cell.angle_beta   90.00
_cell.angle_gamma   90.00
#
_symmetry.space_group_name_H-M   'P 1'
#
loop_
_entity.id
_entity.type
_entity.pdbx_description
1 polymer ?
#
loop_
_entity_poly.entity_id
_entity_poly.type
_entity_poly.pdbx_seq_one_letter_code
_entity_poly.pdbx_strand_id
1 'polypeptide(L)'
;MRIGWCLTLSLCATLLLAFAQGGQAPRGDAKGSTQKDDGRIPITQAAQELEKKFSVKILVDPVLTVRVNPPRAETLERALDELVGQVSGVVWRKVYTNKVLGEEPQPEKVISAVRALLNIELGGVLVVDSRANTLNSFVANYPLAPGFEQGLEQMQPPFSAKPLYVILEPRPRLLADLKGTRLEQFAKAQQQMLELLARMTPEERAQALRAGFQMWLNADPELRYQMMFEGLRMSFEYWQSLTPEQQQQMMEMGRKWFEQYFGGDGMP
;
A
#
# COMPACT_ATOMS: atom_id res chain seq x y z
N MET A 1 19.25 -5.60 18.28
CA MET A 1 17.84 -5.12 18.37
C MET A 1 17.33 -4.79 16.97
N ARG A 2 16.62 -5.73 16.33
CA ARG A 2 15.81 -5.52 15.12
C ARG A 2 14.66 -6.54 15.17
N ILE A 3 13.42 -6.06 15.19
CA ILE A 3 12.22 -6.88 15.08
C ILE A 3 11.42 -6.34 13.89
N GLY A 4 10.97 -7.24 13.00
CA GLY A 4 9.68 -7.06 12.33
C GLY A 4 9.65 -7.13 10.81
N TRP A 5 10.04 -8.27 10.22
CA TRP A 5 9.69 -8.61 8.82
C TRP A 5 9.34 -10.11 8.74
N CYS A 6 8.07 -10.47 8.97
CA CYS A 6 7.59 -11.87 8.91
C CYS A 6 6.20 -12.05 8.26
N LEU A 7 5.72 -11.16 7.40
CA LEU A 7 4.32 -11.21 6.93
C LEU A 7 4.09 -11.55 5.45
N THR A 8 5.07 -12.12 4.74
CA THR A 8 4.89 -12.46 3.31
C THR A 8 5.07 -13.93 2.95
N LEU A 9 5.27 -14.85 3.90
CA LEU A 9 5.53 -16.26 3.58
C LEU A 9 4.35 -17.23 3.76
N SER A 10 3.17 -16.77 4.22
CA SER A 10 2.00 -17.64 4.46
C SER A 10 1.09 -17.88 3.25
N LEU A 11 1.66 -17.94 2.05
CA LEU A 11 0.85 -17.91 0.82
C LEU A 11 1.14 -19.01 -0.21
N CYS A 12 2.00 -19.98 0.11
CA CYS A 12 2.18 -21.16 -0.76
C CYS A 12 1.49 -22.44 -0.25
N ALA A 13 0.95 -22.46 0.99
CA ALA A 13 0.44 -23.70 1.59
C ALA A 13 -1.07 -23.94 1.48
N THR A 14 -1.89 -22.94 1.11
CA THR A 14 -3.37 -23.05 1.18
C THR A 14 -4.09 -23.11 -0.17
N LEU A 15 -3.36 -23.12 -1.29
CA LEU A 15 -3.97 -23.06 -2.64
C LEU A 15 -4.49 -24.40 -3.20
N LEU A 16 -4.59 -25.47 -2.40
CA LEU A 16 -5.05 -26.78 -2.88
C LEU A 16 -6.41 -27.27 -2.36
N LEU A 17 -7.15 -26.49 -1.58
CA LEU A 17 -8.41 -26.97 -0.97
C LEU A 17 -9.54 -25.94 -1.07
N ALA A 18 -10.12 -25.80 -2.26
CA ALA A 18 -11.40 -25.11 -2.43
C ALA A 18 -12.18 -25.67 -3.64
N PHE A 19 -12.49 -26.96 -3.58
CA PHE A 19 -13.67 -27.51 -4.26
C PHE A 19 -14.59 -28.10 -3.19
N ALA A 20 -15.89 -27.82 -3.32
CA ALA A 20 -17.01 -28.26 -2.48
C ALA A 20 -17.41 -27.31 -1.31
N GLN A 21 -18.26 -26.33 -1.62
CA GLN A 21 -19.64 -26.28 -1.10
C GLN A 21 -20.36 -25.08 -1.71
N GLY A 22 -21.19 -25.36 -2.72
CA GLY A 22 -22.24 -24.44 -3.14
C GLY A 22 -23.38 -24.49 -2.14
N GLY A 23 -23.71 -23.34 -1.56
CA GLY A 23 -24.90 -23.13 -0.75
C GLY A 23 -25.45 -21.74 -1.03
N GLN A 24 -26.52 -21.68 -1.82
CA GLN A 24 -27.29 -20.47 -2.07
C GLN A 24 -27.89 -19.94 -0.75
N ALA A 25 -27.68 -18.65 -0.47
CA ALA A 25 -28.47 -17.89 0.49
C ALA A 25 -29.04 -16.63 -0.22
N PRO A 26 -30.25 -16.18 0.14
CA PRO A 26 -31.11 -15.40 -0.74
C PRO A 26 -30.73 -13.92 -0.80
N ARG A 27 -31.00 -13.32 -1.98
CA ARG A 27 -31.04 -11.87 -2.22
C ARG A 27 -32.01 -11.21 -1.24
N GLY A 28 -31.47 -10.48 -0.26
CA GLY A 28 -32.22 -9.52 0.53
C GLY A 28 -32.09 -8.13 -0.09
N ASP A 29 -33.22 -7.58 -0.53
CA ASP A 29 -33.37 -6.17 -0.89
C ASP A 29 -33.03 -5.28 0.31
N ALA A 30 -31.89 -4.60 0.27
CA ALA A 30 -31.51 -3.57 1.23
C ALA A 30 -31.86 -2.19 0.70
N LYS A 31 -33.12 -1.83 0.95
CA LYS A 31 -33.68 -0.49 1.21
C LYS A 31 -32.63 0.64 1.25
N GLY A 32 -32.79 1.62 0.37
CA GLY A 32 -32.00 2.85 0.34
C GLY A 32 -32.05 3.58 1.68
N SER A 33 -30.88 3.72 2.30
CA SER A 33 -30.66 4.63 3.41
C SER A 33 -30.59 6.05 2.85
N THR A 34 -31.61 6.87 3.09
CA THR A 34 -31.52 8.33 3.01
C THR A 34 -30.48 8.80 4.04
N GLN A 35 -29.25 8.98 3.58
CA GLN A 35 -28.14 9.49 4.37
C GLN A 35 -28.42 10.96 4.68
N LYS A 36 -28.72 11.24 5.95
CA LYS A 36 -28.84 12.59 6.51
C LYS A 36 -27.54 13.35 6.22
N ASP A 37 -27.63 14.52 5.61
CA ASP A 37 -26.47 15.34 5.28
C ASP A 37 -25.80 15.82 6.59
N ASP A 38 -24.69 15.20 6.97
CA ASP A 38 -23.94 15.47 8.21
C ASP A 38 -23.07 16.74 8.10
N GLY A 39 -23.26 17.55 7.06
CA GLY A 39 -22.51 18.79 6.80
C GLY A 39 -21.02 18.59 6.45
N ARG A 40 -20.56 17.34 6.42
CA ARG A 40 -19.19 16.97 6.04
C ARG A 40 -19.03 16.94 4.54
N ILE A 41 -18.01 17.61 4.03
CA ILE A 41 -17.66 17.66 2.62
C ILE A 41 -16.42 16.79 2.35
N PRO A 42 -16.19 16.33 1.11
CA PRO A 42 -14.93 15.68 0.74
C PRO A 42 -13.74 16.57 1.09
N ILE A 43 -12.65 15.99 1.60
CA ILE A 43 -11.43 16.75 1.95
C ILE A 43 -10.86 17.52 0.76
N THR A 44 -11.00 16.99 -0.46
CA THR A 44 -10.65 17.66 -1.71
C THR A 44 -11.46 18.94 -1.92
N GLN A 45 -12.76 18.91 -1.62
CA GLN A 45 -13.62 20.10 -1.70
C GLN A 45 -13.23 21.13 -0.63
N ALA A 46 -13.02 20.70 0.63
CA ALA A 46 -12.59 21.59 1.70
C ALA A 46 -11.25 22.30 1.36
N ALA A 47 -10.29 21.56 0.78
CA ALA A 47 -9.03 22.12 0.33
C ALA A 47 -9.22 23.14 -0.82
N GLN A 48 -10.11 22.87 -1.78
CA GLN A 48 -10.43 23.81 -2.87
C GLN A 48 -11.06 25.11 -2.34
N GLU A 49 -11.89 25.03 -1.30
CA GLU A 49 -12.46 26.22 -0.65
C GLU A 49 -11.37 27.05 0.05
N LEU A 50 -10.41 26.39 0.70
CA LEU A 50 -9.24 27.06 1.29
C LEU A 50 -8.33 27.71 0.25
N GLU A 51 -8.06 27.01 -0.85
CA GLU A 51 -7.29 27.52 -1.98
C GLU A 51 -7.89 28.83 -2.52
N LYS A 52 -9.22 28.88 -2.71
CA LYS A 52 -9.92 30.10 -3.11
C LYS A 52 -9.87 31.20 -2.05
N LYS A 53 -10.16 30.84 -0.78
CA LYS A 53 -10.21 31.81 0.34
C LYS A 53 -8.86 32.51 0.54
N PHE A 54 -7.77 31.77 0.44
CA PHE A 54 -6.42 32.27 0.75
C PHE A 54 -5.58 32.56 -0.50
N SER A 55 -6.09 32.31 -1.71
CA SER A 55 -5.38 32.51 -2.99
C SER A 55 -4.04 31.76 -3.04
N VAL A 56 -4.05 30.49 -2.63
CA VAL A 56 -2.88 29.59 -2.60
C VAL A 56 -3.16 28.31 -3.35
N LYS A 57 -2.12 27.59 -3.79
CA LYS A 57 -2.29 26.28 -4.44
C LYS A 57 -2.19 25.15 -3.40
N ILE A 58 -3.23 24.33 -3.30
CA ILE A 58 -3.29 23.19 -2.36
C ILE A 58 -3.43 21.90 -3.16
N LEU A 59 -2.45 21.01 -3.02
CA LEU A 59 -2.48 19.67 -3.59
C LEU A 59 -2.98 18.67 -2.55
N VAL A 60 -3.97 17.87 -2.92
CA VAL A 60 -4.50 16.80 -2.08
C VAL A 60 -4.12 15.47 -2.69
N ASP A 61 -3.53 14.60 -1.87
CA ASP A 61 -3.21 13.23 -2.23
C ASP A 61 -4.46 12.46 -2.70
N PRO A 62 -4.49 11.93 -3.93
CA PRO A 62 -5.69 11.30 -4.51
C PRO A 62 -6.22 10.11 -3.71
N VAL A 63 -5.39 9.49 -2.85
CA VAL A 63 -5.83 8.38 -1.98
C VAL A 63 -6.73 8.85 -0.84
N LEU A 64 -6.78 10.16 -0.55
CA LEU A 64 -7.60 10.74 0.51
C LEU A 64 -9.04 10.94 0.05
N THR A 65 -9.90 9.97 0.39
CA THR A 65 -11.33 9.97 0.04
C THR A 65 -12.25 10.33 1.22
N VAL A 66 -11.67 10.79 2.32
CA VAL A 66 -12.37 11.08 3.58
C VAL A 66 -13.22 12.34 3.51
N ARG A 67 -14.29 12.37 4.31
CA ARG A 67 -15.16 13.54 4.50
C ARG A 67 -14.85 14.24 5.82
N VAL A 68 -14.82 15.56 5.79
CA VAL A 68 -14.38 16.45 6.88
C VAL A 68 -15.36 17.61 7.05
N ASN A 69 -15.37 18.21 8.22
CA ASN A 69 -16.05 19.48 8.43
C ASN A 69 -15.22 20.62 7.80
N PRO A 70 -15.87 21.60 7.15
CA PRO A 70 -15.18 22.79 6.66
C PRO A 70 -14.44 23.51 7.80
N PRO A 71 -13.14 23.81 7.64
CA PRO A 71 -12.38 24.57 8.62
C PRO A 71 -12.90 26.00 8.74
N ARG A 72 -12.80 26.58 9.94
CA ARG A 72 -13.35 27.93 10.24
C ARG A 72 -12.28 28.96 10.53
N ALA A 73 -11.03 28.52 10.71
CA ALA A 73 -9.92 29.41 11.01
C ALA A 73 -9.76 30.57 10.01
N GLU A 74 -9.24 31.68 10.54
CA GLU A 74 -8.98 32.92 9.79
C GLU A 74 -7.64 32.92 9.06
N THR A 75 -6.70 32.07 9.47
CA THR A 75 -5.39 31.92 8.82
C THR A 75 -5.29 30.59 8.10
N LEU A 76 -4.50 30.55 7.01
CA LEU A 76 -4.34 29.36 6.19
C LEU A 76 -3.73 28.19 6.97
N GLU A 77 -2.63 28.43 7.69
CA GLU A 77 -1.91 27.39 8.44
C GLU A 77 -2.82 26.76 9.50
N ARG A 78 -3.59 27.58 10.21
CA ARG A 78 -4.52 27.11 11.24
C ARG A 78 -5.72 26.38 10.62
N ALA A 79 -6.19 26.81 9.44
CA ALA A 79 -7.23 26.11 8.70
C ALA A 79 -6.75 24.75 8.19
N LEU A 80 -5.49 24.64 7.75
CA LEU A 80 -4.86 23.37 7.37
C LEU A 80 -4.69 22.45 8.59
N ASP A 81 -4.28 22.97 9.74
CA ASP A 81 -4.20 22.21 11.00
C ASP A 81 -5.59 21.66 11.42
N GLU A 82 -6.64 22.50 11.37
CA GLU A 82 -8.02 22.07 11.61
C GLU A 82 -8.48 21.00 10.63
N LEU A 83 -8.11 21.13 9.35
CA LEU A 83 -8.51 20.20 8.30
C LEU A 83 -7.85 18.83 8.48
N VAL A 84 -6.52 18.79 8.63
CA VAL A 84 -5.79 17.51 8.78
C VAL A 84 -5.99 16.89 10.16
N GLY A 85 -6.24 17.68 11.20
CA GLY A 85 -6.52 17.20 12.56
C GLY A 85 -7.77 16.33 12.67
N GLN A 86 -8.67 16.41 11.70
CA GLN A 86 -9.87 15.55 11.61
C GLN A 86 -9.56 14.14 11.08
N VAL A 87 -8.38 13.92 10.50
CA VAL A 87 -8.03 12.67 9.82
C VAL A 87 -6.70 12.15 10.35
N SER A 88 -6.75 11.03 11.08
CA SER A 88 -5.56 10.39 11.62
C SER A 88 -4.55 10.05 10.51
N GLY A 89 -3.26 10.29 10.75
CA GLY A 89 -2.18 9.93 9.82
C GLY A 89 -2.02 10.85 8.60
N VAL A 90 -2.93 11.81 8.41
CA VAL A 90 -2.80 12.85 7.38
C VAL A 90 -2.00 14.02 7.95
N VAL A 91 -1.14 14.59 7.11
CA VAL A 91 -0.36 15.78 7.44
C VAL A 91 -0.42 16.77 6.28
N TRP A 92 -0.11 18.03 6.57
CA TRP A 92 0.15 19.02 5.52
C TRP A 92 1.62 19.47 5.53
N ARG A 93 2.16 19.83 4.37
CA ARG A 93 3.52 20.38 4.23
C ARG A 93 3.53 21.57 3.30
N LYS A 94 4.35 22.58 3.63
CA LYS A 94 4.70 23.68 2.72
C LYS A 94 5.86 23.21 1.83
N VAL A 95 5.71 23.36 0.52
CA VAL A 95 6.63 22.82 -0.50
C VAL A 95 7.02 23.92 -1.46
N TYR A 96 8.33 24.12 -1.64
CA TYR A 96 8.87 25.05 -2.61
C TYR A 96 9.46 24.27 -3.77
N THR A 97 9.12 24.67 -4.99
CA THR A 97 9.57 24.02 -6.21
C THR A 97 10.58 24.90 -6.91
N ASN A 98 11.55 24.26 -7.57
CA ASN A 98 12.51 24.97 -8.42
C ASN A 98 11.76 25.77 -9.50
N LYS A 99 12.21 26.99 -9.79
CA LYS A 99 11.82 27.77 -10.97
C LYS A 99 12.54 27.20 -12.19
N VAL A 100 12.05 26.06 -12.69
CA VAL A 100 12.38 25.66 -14.06
C VAL A 100 11.51 26.53 -14.97
N LEU A 101 12.14 27.31 -15.85
CA LEU A 101 11.48 28.30 -16.72
C LEU A 101 10.26 27.69 -17.45
N GLY A 102 9.05 28.05 -17.01
CA GLY A 102 7.80 27.82 -17.74
C GLY A 102 7.04 26.51 -17.45
N GLU A 103 7.59 25.58 -16.67
CA GLU A 103 6.89 24.32 -16.35
C GLU A 103 6.46 24.26 -14.88
N GLU A 104 5.15 24.27 -14.64
CA GLU A 104 4.64 23.90 -13.32
C GLU A 104 4.81 22.39 -13.11
N PRO A 105 5.32 21.96 -11.94
CA PRO A 105 5.50 20.55 -11.66
C PRO A 105 4.14 19.86 -11.54
N GLN A 106 4.04 18.68 -12.17
CA GLN A 106 2.84 17.85 -12.13
C GLN A 106 2.47 17.52 -10.67
N PRO A 107 1.21 17.72 -10.24
CA PRO A 107 0.77 17.49 -8.86
C PRO A 107 1.17 16.12 -8.30
N GLU A 108 1.01 15.07 -9.09
CA GLU A 108 1.27 13.69 -8.70
C GLU A 108 2.76 13.45 -8.41
N LYS A 109 3.64 14.10 -9.19
CA LYS A 109 5.10 14.06 -8.97
C LYS A 109 5.48 14.79 -7.69
N VAL A 110 4.87 15.95 -7.43
CA VAL A 110 5.10 16.70 -6.18
C VAL A 110 4.68 15.87 -4.97
N ILE A 111 3.46 15.33 -4.97
CA ILE A 111 2.94 14.51 -3.87
C ILE A 111 3.82 13.29 -3.63
N SER A 112 4.22 12.60 -4.70
CA SER A 112 5.10 11.42 -4.62
C SER A 112 6.49 11.77 -4.07
N ALA A 113 7.09 12.88 -4.51
CA ALA A 113 8.37 13.35 -4.01
C ALA A 113 8.30 13.75 -2.53
N VAL A 114 7.27 14.49 -2.12
CA VAL A 114 7.04 14.86 -0.72
C VAL A 114 6.88 13.61 0.14
N ARG A 115 6.09 12.63 -0.32
CA ARG A 115 5.94 11.35 0.38
C ARG A 115 7.28 10.63 0.51
N ALA A 116 8.09 10.56 -0.54
CA ALA A 116 9.40 9.93 -0.49
C ALA A 116 10.30 10.63 0.55
N LEU A 117 10.40 11.97 0.49
CA LEU A 117 11.23 12.77 1.41
C LEU A 117 10.83 12.57 2.89
N LEU A 118 9.53 12.42 3.18
CA LEU A 118 9.05 12.20 4.55
C LEU A 118 9.30 10.77 5.09
N ASN A 119 9.60 9.81 4.23
CA ASN A 119 9.82 8.41 4.62
C ASN A 119 11.27 7.93 4.49
N ILE A 120 12.20 8.79 4.04
CA ILE A 120 13.62 8.46 4.10
C ILE A 120 14.04 8.45 5.59
N GLU A 121 14.48 7.29 6.07
CA GLU A 121 14.95 7.12 7.45
C GLU A 121 16.43 7.51 7.65
N LEU A 122 17.11 7.87 6.56
CA LEU A 122 18.50 8.30 6.58
C LEU A 122 18.58 9.79 6.92
N GLY A 123 19.57 10.20 7.73
CA GLY A 123 19.81 11.61 8.06
C GLY A 123 20.27 12.44 6.85
N GLY A 124 20.87 11.79 5.85
CA GLY A 124 21.25 12.39 4.58
C GLY A 124 21.90 11.37 3.66
N VAL A 125 21.84 11.63 2.36
CA VAL A 125 22.40 10.78 1.30
C VAL A 125 22.95 11.66 0.19
N LEU A 126 24.17 11.36 -0.27
CA LEU A 126 24.76 11.92 -1.47
C LEU A 126 25.01 10.80 -2.46
N VAL A 127 24.51 10.94 -3.68
CA VAL A 127 24.74 9.99 -4.78
C VAL A 127 25.42 10.75 -5.92
N VAL A 128 26.63 10.30 -6.27
CA VAL A 128 27.42 10.89 -7.35
C VAL A 128 27.33 10.00 -8.58
N ASP A 129 26.89 10.57 -9.70
CA ASP A 129 27.05 9.94 -11.02
C ASP A 129 28.37 10.46 -11.63
N SER A 130 29.41 9.64 -11.57
CA SER A 130 30.73 9.99 -12.11
C SER A 130 30.75 10.12 -13.63
N ARG A 131 29.79 9.53 -14.36
CA ARG A 131 29.72 9.60 -15.82
C ARG A 131 29.04 10.89 -16.28
N ALA A 132 27.94 11.26 -15.63
CA ALA A 132 27.23 12.51 -15.92
C ALA A 132 27.84 13.73 -15.20
N ASN A 133 28.76 13.50 -14.26
CA ASN A 133 29.30 14.51 -13.35
C ASN A 133 28.19 15.28 -12.60
N THR A 134 27.17 14.54 -12.15
CA THR A 134 26.02 15.10 -11.43
C THR A 134 25.93 14.56 -10.01
N LEU A 135 25.48 15.40 -9.09
CA LEU A 135 25.27 15.08 -7.68
C LEU A 135 23.77 15.11 -7.35
N ASN A 136 23.25 14.04 -6.75
CA ASN A 136 21.95 14.04 -6.08
C ASN A 136 22.18 14.11 -4.57
N SER A 137 21.51 15.05 -3.91
CA SER A 137 21.68 15.29 -2.48
C SER A 137 20.34 15.31 -1.75
N PHE A 138 20.31 14.67 -0.60
CA PHE A 138 19.22 14.70 0.36
C PHE A 138 19.78 14.90 1.77
N VAL A 139 19.15 15.79 2.53
CA VAL A 139 19.45 15.98 3.96
C VAL A 139 18.12 16.09 4.70
N ALA A 140 17.90 15.21 5.67
CA ALA A 140 16.69 15.18 6.48
C ALA A 140 16.77 16.16 7.65
N ASN A 141 15.61 16.68 8.07
CA ASN A 141 15.44 17.45 9.31
C ASN A 141 16.42 18.62 9.48
N TYR A 142 16.81 19.26 8.37
CA TYR A 142 17.67 20.44 8.41
C TYR A 142 16.90 21.62 9.04
N PRO A 143 17.49 22.33 10.03
CA PRO A 143 16.81 23.44 10.69
C PRO A 143 16.54 24.58 9.70
N LEU A 144 15.31 25.11 9.69
CA LEU A 144 14.97 26.27 8.88
C LEU A 144 15.61 27.52 9.49
N ALA A 145 16.44 28.21 8.71
CA ALA A 145 17.00 29.50 9.10
C ALA A 145 15.92 30.59 9.13
N PRO A 146 16.04 31.60 10.01
CA PRO A 146 15.19 32.79 9.94
C PRO A 146 15.29 33.45 8.56
N GLY A 147 14.16 33.86 7.99
CA GLY A 147 14.13 34.47 6.66
C GLY A 147 14.41 33.51 5.49
N PHE A 148 14.36 32.18 5.71
CA PHE A 148 14.56 31.17 4.67
C PHE A 148 13.83 31.47 3.36
N GLU A 149 12.57 31.91 3.44
CA GLU A 149 11.74 32.24 2.25
C GLU A 149 12.35 33.35 1.39
N GLN A 150 13.05 34.32 1.98
CA GLN A 150 13.71 35.43 1.28
C GLN A 150 14.96 34.97 0.51
N GLY A 151 15.57 33.86 0.95
CA GLY A 151 16.75 33.27 0.33
C GLY A 151 16.43 32.30 -0.82
N LEU A 152 15.16 31.89 -0.99
CA LEU A 152 14.77 30.88 -1.99
C LEU A 152 15.14 31.26 -3.42
N GLU A 153 14.97 32.53 -3.77
CA GLU A 153 15.28 33.03 -5.12
C GLU A 153 16.78 33.19 -5.37
N GLN A 154 17.58 33.19 -4.31
CA GLN A 154 19.05 33.30 -4.36
C GLN A 154 19.73 31.92 -4.38
N MET A 155 18.96 30.84 -4.18
CA MET A 155 19.48 29.47 -4.32
C MET A 155 19.82 29.16 -5.77
N GLN A 156 20.70 28.18 -5.98
CA GLN A 156 21.06 27.72 -7.32
C GLN A 156 20.76 26.21 -7.45
N PRO A 157 19.77 25.81 -8.25
CA PRO A 157 18.83 26.65 -9.02
C PRO A 157 17.81 27.39 -8.13
N PRO A 158 17.23 28.52 -8.60
CA PRO A 158 16.34 29.35 -7.78
C PRO A 158 15.00 28.67 -7.54
N PHE A 159 14.48 28.77 -6.32
CA PHE A 159 13.17 28.24 -5.95
C PHE A 159 12.09 29.32 -6.04
N SER A 160 10.85 28.88 -6.30
CA SER A 160 9.68 29.76 -6.24
C SER A 160 9.44 30.22 -4.80
N ALA A 161 9.35 31.53 -4.59
CA ALA A 161 8.92 32.09 -3.30
C ALA A 161 7.44 31.81 -3.00
N LYS A 162 6.64 31.44 -4.01
CA LYS A 162 5.25 31.00 -3.82
C LYS A 162 5.24 29.52 -3.47
N PRO A 163 4.83 29.14 -2.26
CA PRO A 163 4.76 27.74 -1.87
C PRO A 163 3.54 27.04 -2.45
N LEU A 164 3.67 25.73 -2.60
CA LEU A 164 2.56 24.79 -2.71
C LEU A 164 2.28 24.22 -1.32
N TYR A 165 1.02 23.99 -0.99
CA TYR A 165 0.64 23.28 0.22
C TYR A 165 0.20 21.88 -0.16
N VAL A 166 0.75 20.85 0.47
CA VAL A 166 0.45 19.46 0.12
C VAL A 166 -0.17 18.78 1.32
N ILE A 167 -1.39 18.27 1.16
CA ILE A 167 -2.10 17.41 2.12
C ILE A 167 -1.92 15.97 1.66
N LEU A 168 -1.29 15.14 2.49
CA LEU A 168 -1.00 13.76 2.14
C LEU A 168 -1.02 12.83 3.35
N GLU A 169 -1.14 11.54 3.08
CA GLU A 169 -0.79 10.50 4.02
C GLU A 169 0.66 10.05 3.77
N PRO A 170 1.62 10.34 4.66
CA PRO A 170 3.03 10.01 4.44
C PRO A 170 3.23 8.49 4.35
N ARG A 171 2.55 7.73 5.21
CA ARG A 171 2.61 6.27 5.21
C ARG A 171 1.28 5.74 4.71
N PRO A 172 1.12 5.49 3.40
CA PRO A 172 -0.13 5.00 2.87
C PRO A 172 -0.53 3.72 3.61
N ARG A 173 -1.74 3.74 4.16
CA ARG A 173 -2.33 2.63 4.90
C ARG A 173 -2.63 1.46 3.97
N LEU A 174 -1.61 0.72 3.54
CA LEU A 174 -1.83 -0.56 2.83
C LEU A 174 -2.57 -1.59 3.71
N LEU A 175 -2.71 -1.35 5.02
CA LEU A 175 -3.36 -2.26 5.98
C LEU A 175 -4.39 -1.61 6.92
N ALA A 176 -4.60 -0.29 6.91
CA ALA A 176 -5.37 0.35 7.98
C ALA A 176 -6.87 0.52 7.71
N ASP A 177 -7.38 -0.04 6.60
CA ASP A 177 -8.82 -0.23 6.36
C ASP A 177 -9.35 -1.60 6.79
N LEU A 178 -8.54 -2.32 7.56
CA LEU A 178 -8.92 -3.55 8.20
C LEU A 178 -9.29 -3.24 9.65
N LYS A 179 -10.49 -2.71 9.87
CA LYS A 179 -11.10 -2.75 11.22
C LYS A 179 -11.16 -4.22 11.63
N GLY A 180 -10.62 -4.52 12.81
CA GLY A 180 -10.60 -5.88 13.34
C GLY A 180 -9.27 -6.27 13.99
N THR A 181 -9.25 -7.43 14.62
CA THR A 181 -8.03 -8.07 15.12
C THR A 181 -7.07 -8.40 13.97
N ARG A 182 -5.77 -8.53 14.23
CA ARG A 182 -4.76 -8.90 13.20
C ARG A 182 -5.17 -10.14 12.38
N LEU A 183 -5.90 -11.07 12.99
CA LEU A 183 -6.45 -12.25 12.33
C LEU A 183 -7.53 -11.89 11.29
N GLU A 184 -8.47 -11.01 11.63
CA GLU A 184 -9.50 -10.52 10.71
C GLU A 184 -8.90 -9.72 9.56
N GLN A 185 -7.84 -8.94 9.85
CA GLN A 185 -7.07 -8.23 8.83
C GLN A 185 -6.43 -9.21 7.84
N PHE A 186 -5.76 -10.24 8.35
CA PHE A 186 -5.15 -11.28 7.54
C PHE A 186 -6.18 -12.05 6.70
N ALA A 187 -7.33 -12.41 7.29
CA ALA A 187 -8.40 -13.11 6.58
C ALA A 187 -8.97 -12.29 5.42
N LYS A 188 -9.20 -10.99 5.62
CA LYS A 188 -9.70 -10.10 4.56
C LYS A 188 -8.66 -9.86 3.46
N ALA A 189 -7.38 -9.75 3.81
CA ALA A 189 -6.31 -9.70 2.82
C ALA A 189 -6.22 -10.98 1.98
N GLN A 190 -6.37 -12.15 2.61
CA GLN A 190 -6.45 -13.44 1.90
C GLN A 190 -7.65 -13.50 0.93
N GLN A 191 -8.83 -13.06 1.36
CA GLN A 191 -10.02 -13.00 0.51
C GLN A 191 -9.82 -12.10 -0.71
N GLN A 192 -9.28 -10.90 -0.52
CA GLN A 192 -9.01 -9.97 -1.62
C GLN A 192 -8.01 -10.55 -2.61
N MET A 193 -6.99 -11.27 -2.12
CA MET A 193 -6.02 -11.93 -2.98
C MET A 193 -6.64 -13.08 -3.79
N LEU A 194 -7.53 -13.86 -3.18
CA LEU A 194 -8.27 -14.93 -3.87
C LEU A 194 -9.19 -14.35 -4.97
N GLU A 195 -9.92 -13.27 -4.66
CA GLU A 195 -10.79 -12.60 -5.63
C GLU A 195 -10.00 -12.03 -6.81
N LEU A 196 -8.81 -11.48 -6.54
CA LEU A 196 -7.91 -10.97 -7.58
C LEU A 196 -7.45 -12.11 -8.50
N LEU A 197 -7.00 -13.24 -7.92
CA LEU A 197 -6.59 -14.43 -8.68
C LEU A 197 -7.76 -15.04 -9.48
N ALA A 198 -8.98 -14.96 -8.96
CA ALA A 198 -10.18 -15.44 -9.63
C ALA A 198 -10.55 -14.60 -10.86
N ARG A 199 -10.29 -13.29 -10.81
CA ARG A 199 -10.54 -12.35 -11.92
C ARG A 199 -9.45 -12.35 -13.00
N MET A 200 -8.26 -12.87 -12.68
CA MET A 200 -7.17 -13.04 -13.64
C MET A 200 -7.44 -14.16 -14.65
N THR A 201 -6.89 -14.01 -15.85
CA THR A 201 -6.82 -15.09 -16.82
C THR A 201 -5.91 -16.23 -16.32
N PRO A 202 -6.04 -17.47 -16.85
CA PRO A 202 -5.20 -18.59 -16.42
C PRO A 202 -3.69 -18.35 -16.58
N GLU A 203 -3.29 -17.62 -17.61
CA GLU A 203 -1.90 -17.28 -17.92
C GLU A 203 -1.34 -16.25 -16.93
N GLU A 204 -2.10 -15.19 -16.64
CA GLU A 204 -1.76 -14.18 -15.62
C GLU A 204 -1.68 -14.80 -14.23
N ARG A 205 -2.60 -15.73 -13.92
CA ARG A 205 -2.57 -16.48 -12.67
C ARG A 205 -1.30 -17.32 -12.57
N ALA A 206 -0.93 -18.04 -13.63
CA ALA A 206 0.29 -18.84 -13.65
C ALA A 206 1.54 -17.97 -13.46
N GLN A 207 1.58 -16.78 -14.06
CA GLN A 207 2.67 -15.83 -13.89
C GLN A 207 2.75 -15.27 -12.46
N ALA A 208 1.61 -14.89 -11.89
CA ALA A 208 1.52 -14.40 -10.51
C ALA A 208 1.97 -15.47 -9.50
N LEU A 209 1.59 -16.73 -9.71
CA LEU A 209 2.01 -17.86 -8.88
C LEU A 209 3.53 -18.11 -8.98
N ARG A 210 4.10 -18.05 -10.18
CA ARG A 210 5.56 -18.16 -10.36
C ARG A 210 6.32 -17.04 -9.65
N ALA A 211 5.82 -15.81 -9.73
CA ALA A 211 6.41 -14.67 -9.03
C ALA A 211 6.32 -14.84 -7.50
N GLY A 212 5.17 -15.28 -7.00
CA GLY A 212 4.99 -15.58 -5.57
C GLY A 212 5.94 -16.69 -5.09
N PHE A 213 6.12 -17.74 -5.89
CA PHE A 213 7.06 -18.81 -5.59
C PHE A 213 8.53 -18.35 -5.57
N GLN A 214 8.91 -17.46 -6.49
CA GLN A 214 10.26 -16.87 -6.47
C GLN A 214 10.48 -15.97 -5.25
N MET A 215 9.47 -15.18 -4.85
CA MET A 215 9.55 -14.40 -3.61
C MET A 215 9.68 -15.31 -2.39
N TRP A 216 8.95 -16.44 -2.37
CA TRP A 216 9.07 -17.45 -1.31
C TRP A 216 10.49 -18.02 -1.25
N LEU A 217 11.07 -18.43 -2.38
CA LEU A 217 12.43 -18.97 -2.44
C LEU A 217 13.50 -17.97 -1.97
N ASN A 218 13.29 -16.68 -2.19
CA ASN A 218 14.22 -15.62 -1.80
C ASN A 218 14.02 -15.13 -0.36
N ALA A 219 13.00 -15.61 0.35
CA ALA A 219 12.77 -15.23 1.72
C ALA A 219 13.78 -15.87 2.69
N ASP A 220 13.81 -15.34 3.91
CA ASP A 220 14.71 -15.79 4.95
C ASP A 220 14.63 -17.32 5.12
N PRO A 221 15.78 -18.04 5.12
CA PRO A 221 15.79 -19.50 5.22
C PRO A 221 15.06 -20.03 6.46
N GLU A 222 15.21 -19.38 7.61
CA GLU A 222 14.60 -19.83 8.87
C GLU A 222 13.07 -19.68 8.81
N LEU A 223 12.60 -18.54 8.28
CA LEU A 223 11.17 -18.32 8.08
C LEU A 223 10.60 -19.31 7.06
N ARG A 224 11.32 -19.65 5.99
CA ARG A 224 10.91 -20.70 5.06
C ARG A 224 10.76 -22.06 5.75
N TYR A 225 11.72 -22.46 6.59
CA TYR A 225 11.66 -23.73 7.31
C TYR A 225 10.48 -23.79 8.26
N GLN A 226 10.27 -22.75 9.06
CA GLN A 226 9.14 -22.67 9.99
C GLN A 226 7.80 -22.84 9.28
N MET A 227 7.63 -22.17 8.15
CA MET A 227 6.39 -22.21 7.39
C MET A 227 6.21 -23.52 6.62
N MET A 228 7.29 -24.16 6.19
CA MET A 228 7.24 -25.51 5.64
C MET A 228 6.80 -26.52 6.71
N PHE A 229 7.35 -26.44 7.93
CA PHE A 229 6.93 -27.30 9.04
C PHE A 229 5.48 -27.07 9.44
N GLU A 230 5.05 -25.82 9.51
CA GLU A 230 3.66 -25.48 9.82
C GLU A 230 2.71 -25.95 8.71
N GLY A 231 3.11 -25.83 7.44
CA GLY A 231 2.38 -26.39 6.30
C GLY A 231 2.26 -27.91 6.35
N LEU A 232 3.34 -28.62 6.70
CA LEU A 232 3.34 -30.08 6.89
C LEU A 232 2.45 -30.51 8.05
N ARG A 233 2.43 -29.74 9.14
CA ARG A 233 1.54 -30.00 10.27
C ARG A 233 0.07 -29.86 9.87
N MET A 234 -0.27 -28.75 9.21
CA MET A 234 -1.64 -28.51 8.76
C MET A 234 -2.10 -29.53 7.73
N SER A 235 -1.24 -29.94 6.80
CA SER A 235 -1.58 -30.98 5.82
C SER A 235 -1.80 -32.34 6.47
N PHE A 236 -1.03 -32.67 7.51
CA PHE A 236 -1.22 -33.87 8.30
C PHE A 236 -2.52 -33.85 9.10
N GLU A 237 -2.83 -32.73 9.74
CA GLU A 237 -4.11 -32.53 10.46
C GLU A 237 -5.30 -32.63 9.50
N TYR A 238 -5.19 -32.03 8.31
CA TYR A 238 -6.19 -32.16 7.26
C TYR A 238 -6.33 -33.63 6.81
N TRP A 239 -5.22 -34.33 6.57
CA TRP A 239 -5.22 -35.75 6.19
C TRP A 239 -5.95 -36.61 7.22
N GLN A 240 -5.69 -36.37 8.50
CA GLN A 240 -6.37 -37.06 9.60
C GLN A 240 -7.86 -36.70 9.70
N SER A 241 -8.25 -35.50 9.28
CA SER A 241 -9.66 -35.08 9.26
C SER A 241 -10.48 -35.77 8.16
N LEU A 242 -9.83 -36.34 7.14
CA LEU A 242 -10.50 -37.00 6.02
C LEU A 242 -11.01 -38.39 6.39
N THR A 243 -12.14 -38.76 5.79
CA THR A 243 -12.64 -40.13 5.88
C THR A 243 -11.71 -41.10 5.14
N PRO A 244 -11.67 -42.40 5.50
CA PRO A 244 -10.83 -43.39 4.82
C PRO A 244 -11.06 -43.46 3.31
N GLU A 245 -12.29 -43.26 2.83
CA GLU A 245 -12.62 -43.21 1.40
C GLU A 245 -12.02 -41.96 0.72
N GLN A 246 -12.08 -40.80 1.36
CA GLN A 246 -11.46 -39.57 0.84
C GLN A 246 -9.93 -39.64 0.83
N GLN A 247 -9.34 -40.28 1.85
CA GLN A 247 -7.91 -40.58 1.88
C GLN A 247 -7.52 -41.48 0.70
N GLN A 248 -8.30 -42.54 0.43
CA GLN A 248 -8.05 -43.42 -0.72
C GLN A 248 -8.17 -42.68 -2.06
N GLN A 249 -9.21 -41.86 -2.24
CA GLN A 249 -9.37 -41.06 -3.46
C GLN A 249 -8.20 -40.08 -3.67
N MET A 250 -7.73 -39.44 -2.60
CA MET A 250 -6.54 -38.59 -2.67
C MET A 250 -5.27 -39.39 -2.97
N MET A 251 -5.11 -40.60 -2.43
CA MET A 251 -3.99 -41.48 -2.78
C MET A 251 -4.04 -41.92 -4.24
N GLU A 252 -5.22 -42.20 -4.78
CA GLU A 252 -5.38 -42.54 -6.21
C GLU A 252 -5.10 -41.36 -7.12
N MET A 253 -5.58 -40.17 -6.75
CA MET A 253 -5.31 -38.93 -7.50
C MET A 253 -3.82 -38.59 -7.46
N GLY A 254 -3.17 -38.73 -6.31
CA GLY A 254 -1.73 -38.54 -6.13
C GLY A 254 -0.91 -39.55 -6.92
N ARG A 255 -1.32 -40.83 -6.95
CA ARG A 255 -0.67 -41.88 -7.74
C ARG A 255 -0.74 -41.58 -9.24
N LYS A 256 -1.92 -41.21 -9.74
CA LYS A 256 -2.11 -40.81 -11.15
C LYS A 256 -1.27 -39.59 -11.51
N TRP A 257 -1.22 -38.59 -10.63
CA TRP A 257 -0.40 -37.40 -10.84
C TRP A 257 1.10 -37.75 -10.90
N PHE A 258 1.57 -38.61 -9.99
CA PHE A 258 2.97 -39.04 -9.95
C PHE A 258 3.36 -39.89 -11.16
N GLU A 259 2.51 -40.82 -11.58
CA GLU A 259 2.71 -41.61 -12.80
C GLU A 259 2.72 -40.74 -14.05
N GLN A 260 1.88 -39.70 -14.11
CA GLN A 260 1.82 -38.79 -15.25
C GLN A 260 3.04 -37.84 -15.33
N TYR A 261 3.63 -37.47 -14.19
CA TYR A 261 4.75 -36.50 -14.15
C TYR A 261 6.14 -37.17 -14.05
N PHE A 262 6.24 -38.35 -13.43
CA PHE A 262 7.51 -39.06 -13.20
C PHE A 262 7.54 -40.48 -13.81
N GLY A 263 6.39 -40.99 -14.25
CA GLY A 263 6.27 -42.34 -14.85
C GLY A 263 6.34 -42.38 -16.38
N GLY A 264 6.59 -41.24 -17.03
CA GLY A 264 6.78 -41.16 -18.49
C GLY A 264 8.26 -41.12 -18.88
N ASP A 265 8.76 -42.27 -19.31
CA ASP A 265 10.05 -42.56 -19.97
C ASP A 265 11.37 -42.34 -19.20
N GLY A 266 11.99 -43.48 -18.86
CA GLY A 266 13.43 -43.69 -19.01
C GLY A 266 14.33 -43.29 -17.84
N MET A 267 14.43 -44.17 -16.83
CA MET A 267 15.71 -44.38 -16.17
C MET A 267 16.66 -45.04 -17.18
N PRO A 268 17.89 -44.52 -17.43
CA PRO A 268 18.98 -45.39 -17.87
C PRO A 268 19.38 -46.38 -16.77
#